data_AF-A0A0F8ZHE8-F1
#
_entry.id   AF-A0A0F8ZHE8-F1
#
_cell.length_a   1.000
_cell.length_b   1.000
_cell.length_c   1.000
_cell.angle_alpha   90.00
_cell.angle_beta   90.00
_cell.angle_gamma   90.00
#
_symmetry.space_group_name_H-M   'P 1'
#
loop_
_entity.id
_entity.type
_entity.pdbx_description
1 polymer ?
#
loop_
_entity_poly.entity_id
_entity_poly.type
_entity_poly.pdbx_seq_one_letter_code
_entity_poly.pdbx_strand_id
1 'polypeptide(L)'
;ANADSNNYGLIAGGGNIADAGSNVNTRAYLGKEVTVTSGTDIGGLTDGEIYYAVLDNQRSFNASDVDSVANTIDLGADHGLQTGDLVIYKHSAHDENGVGTVVGVDDLATYEVVVDVSNLIRLKNPQNGASINLDTAGADPTGHSFTFINPRQVKLAATYEDAVAQTPIVRTLDNSVASGSAHTLTPFGGIVASSIPFDPLGDVGTETINLGADHGLLTGQAVVYKRGAGAALTITATGDDFNFAKSEAGSGGLVAGAAAVANVTANSRTRAYLADDIDGDSVKTDLRVSSLTIRAAHTAHFDTQTDTFQASVVGFSGSWANNDVDSTVEARIGESAVIETENLVVDAVNTSRKNLLG
;
A
#
# COMPACT_ATOMS: atom_id res chain seq x y z
N ALA A 1 14.63 -39.99 -17.04
CA ALA A 1 15.68 -40.97 -17.34
C ALA A 1 15.06 -42.14 -18.10
N ASN A 2 15.69 -42.60 -19.17
CA ASN A 2 15.27 -43.77 -19.93
C ASN A 2 16.44 -44.76 -19.99
N ALA A 3 16.19 -46.06 -19.77
CA ALA A 3 17.18 -47.12 -19.89
C ALA A 3 16.60 -48.32 -20.67
N ASP A 4 17.38 -48.86 -21.62
CA ASP A 4 17.00 -49.97 -22.48
C ASP A 4 18.15 -50.99 -22.68
N SER A 5 17.81 -52.27 -22.88
CA SER A 5 18.76 -53.37 -23.04
C SER A 5 18.05 -54.52 -23.73
N ASN A 6 18.67 -55.07 -24.75
CA ASN A 6 18.16 -56.22 -25.50
C ASN A 6 19.30 -57.19 -25.76
N ASN A 7 19.26 -58.37 -25.13
CA ASN A 7 20.33 -59.36 -25.23
C ASN A 7 19.83 -60.67 -25.86
N TYR A 8 20.50 -61.15 -26.91
CA TYR A 8 20.11 -62.37 -27.64
C TYR A 8 21.28 -63.37 -27.71
N GLY A 9 21.00 -64.65 -27.45
CA GLY A 9 22.02 -65.70 -27.47
C GLY A 9 21.46 -67.09 -27.12
N LEU A 10 22.31 -68.12 -27.03
CA LEU A 10 21.86 -69.45 -26.57
C LEU A 10 21.39 -69.39 -25.10
N ILE A 11 22.12 -68.61 -24.29
CA ILE A 11 21.76 -68.21 -22.93
C ILE A 11 21.92 -66.69 -22.87
N ALA A 12 20.88 -65.95 -22.46
CA ALA A 12 20.90 -64.48 -22.47
C ALA A 12 20.21 -63.87 -21.24
N GLY A 13 20.80 -62.80 -20.69
CA GLY A 13 20.24 -62.04 -19.58
C GLY A 13 20.15 -60.56 -19.92
N GLY A 14 18.96 -59.97 -19.83
CA GLY A 14 18.70 -58.54 -20.02
C GLY A 14 18.40 -57.88 -18.67
N GLY A 15 19.01 -56.74 -18.39
CA GLY A 15 18.84 -56.05 -17.11
C GLY A 15 19.00 -54.55 -17.27
N ASN A 16 18.04 -53.75 -16.79
CA ASN A 16 18.13 -52.29 -16.77
C ASN A 16 17.62 -51.67 -15.49
N ILE A 17 18.25 -50.55 -15.13
CA ILE A 17 17.85 -49.69 -14.04
C ILE A 17 17.82 -48.25 -14.57
N ALA A 18 16.69 -47.57 -14.39
CA ALA A 18 16.54 -46.15 -14.68
C ALA A 18 16.20 -45.41 -13.39
N ASP A 19 17.03 -44.45 -13.00
CA ASP A 19 16.83 -43.63 -11.82
C ASP A 19 16.63 -42.16 -12.24
N ALA A 20 15.60 -41.51 -11.70
CA ALA A 20 15.38 -40.07 -11.84
C ALA A 20 15.19 -39.43 -10.47
N GLY A 21 15.87 -38.31 -10.23
CA GLY A 21 15.77 -37.65 -8.93
C GLY A 21 15.74 -36.14 -9.00
N SER A 22 15.03 -35.53 -8.04
CA SER A 22 15.01 -34.09 -7.81
C SER A 22 15.36 -33.76 -6.36
N ASN A 23 16.05 -32.63 -6.18
CA ASN A 23 16.27 -32.01 -4.89
C ASN A 23 16.10 -30.49 -5.02
N VAL A 24 14.87 -30.02 -4.84
CA VAL A 24 14.52 -28.61 -5.01
C VAL A 24 14.38 -27.95 -3.65
N ASN A 25 15.18 -26.92 -3.39
CA ASN A 25 15.12 -26.13 -2.17
C ASN A 25 14.79 -24.67 -2.51
N THR A 26 13.51 -24.31 -2.42
CA THR A 26 13.03 -22.94 -2.67
C THR A 26 12.81 -22.21 -1.35
N ARG A 27 13.31 -20.98 -1.24
CA ARG A 27 13.12 -20.14 -0.05
C ARG A 27 12.77 -18.70 -0.44
N ALA A 28 11.78 -18.15 0.24
CA ALA A 28 11.52 -16.71 0.27
C ALA A 28 11.42 -16.29 1.73
N TYR A 29 12.08 -15.21 2.11
CA TYR A 29 12.05 -14.77 3.51
C TYR A 29 12.26 -13.29 3.67
N LEU A 30 11.68 -12.77 4.75
CA LEU A 30 12.11 -11.52 5.35
C LEU A 30 13.00 -11.87 6.55
N GLY A 31 14.20 -11.29 6.56
CA GLY A 31 15.21 -11.52 7.60
C GLY A 31 14.75 -11.07 8.98
N LYS A 32 15.61 -11.30 9.97
CA LYS A 32 15.41 -10.80 11.33
C LYS A 32 15.76 -9.31 11.43
N GLU A 33 15.28 -8.69 12.51
CA GLU A 33 15.57 -7.29 12.87
C GLU A 33 15.14 -6.28 11.79
N VAL A 34 14.25 -6.71 10.89
CA VAL A 34 13.67 -5.82 9.90
C VAL A 34 12.55 -5.04 10.56
N THR A 35 12.59 -3.73 10.38
CA THR A 35 11.48 -2.85 10.73
C THR A 35 10.78 -2.41 9.44
N VAL A 36 9.50 -2.76 9.30
CA VAL A 36 8.61 -2.23 8.27
C VAL A 36 7.54 -1.45 9.00
N THR A 37 7.46 -0.13 8.82
CA THR A 37 6.45 0.68 9.51
C THR A 37 5.33 1.07 8.54
N SER A 38 4.11 1.20 9.07
CA SER A 38 2.94 1.73 8.37
C SER A 38 2.87 3.26 8.45
N GLY A 39 4.01 3.90 8.69
CA GLY A 39 4.06 5.28 9.11
C GLY A 39 3.97 5.47 10.63
N THR A 40 4.00 6.71 11.07
CA THR A 40 3.89 7.16 12.46
C THR A 40 2.87 8.27 12.53
N ASP A 41 2.26 8.44 13.71
CA ASP A 41 1.27 9.49 13.90
C ASP A 41 1.90 10.87 13.70
N ILE A 42 1.11 11.80 13.14
CA ILE A 42 1.45 13.21 13.19
C ILE A 42 1.43 13.65 14.65
N GLY A 43 2.47 14.33 15.11
CA GLY A 43 2.51 14.82 16.48
C GLY A 43 1.31 15.72 16.77
N GLY A 44 0.65 15.50 17.91
CA GLY A 44 -0.62 16.17 18.25
C GLY A 44 -1.87 15.39 17.83
N LEU A 45 -1.73 14.37 16.98
CA LEU A 45 -2.79 13.44 16.60
C LEU A 45 -2.52 12.02 17.14
N THR A 46 -3.55 11.20 17.23
CA THR A 46 -3.48 9.81 17.70
C THR A 46 -4.39 8.95 16.86
N ASP A 47 -3.86 7.83 16.33
CA ASP A 47 -4.64 6.96 15.44
C ASP A 47 -5.96 6.50 16.06
N GLY A 48 -7.07 6.69 15.32
CA GLY A 48 -8.41 6.30 15.73
C GLY A 48 -9.13 7.30 16.63
N GLU A 49 -8.48 8.36 17.07
CA GLU A 49 -9.12 9.42 17.86
C GLU A 49 -10.02 10.32 16.99
N ILE A 50 -11.05 10.87 17.64
CA ILE A 50 -11.99 11.83 17.03
C ILE A 50 -11.49 13.26 17.27
N TYR A 51 -11.46 14.04 16.19
CA TYR A 51 -11.18 15.47 16.19
C TYR A 51 -12.32 16.23 15.54
N TYR A 52 -12.34 17.55 15.68
CA TYR A 52 -13.35 18.42 15.08
C TYR A 52 -12.69 19.35 14.06
N ALA A 53 -13.19 19.32 12.83
CA ALA A 53 -12.65 20.14 11.75
C ALA A 53 -12.94 21.62 11.98
N VAL A 54 -11.97 22.48 11.70
CA VAL A 54 -12.10 23.93 11.66
C VAL A 54 -11.65 24.35 10.27
N LEU A 55 -12.56 24.90 9.46
CA LEU A 55 -12.18 25.34 8.13
C LEU A 55 -11.22 26.52 8.19
N ASP A 56 -10.09 26.42 7.48
CA ASP A 56 -9.16 27.53 7.34
C ASP A 56 -9.59 28.41 6.16
N ASN A 57 -10.73 29.09 6.34
CA ASN A 57 -11.44 29.78 5.26
C ASN A 57 -11.44 31.30 5.40
N GLN A 58 -10.61 31.88 6.27
CA GLN A 58 -10.60 33.33 6.46
C GLN A 58 -9.18 33.89 6.41
N ARG A 59 -8.99 34.99 5.69
CA ARG A 59 -7.77 35.80 5.74
C ARG A 59 -8.14 37.24 5.96
N SER A 60 -7.62 37.84 7.03
CA SER A 60 -7.78 39.26 7.30
C SER A 60 -6.59 40.03 6.74
N PHE A 61 -6.82 41.27 6.33
CA PHE A 61 -5.79 42.16 5.82
C PHE A 61 -6.11 43.62 6.19
N ASN A 62 -5.09 44.47 6.12
CA ASN A 62 -5.20 45.90 6.32
C ASN A 62 -5.23 46.63 4.99
N ALA A 63 -5.76 47.85 4.94
CA ALA A 63 -5.73 48.65 3.72
C ALA A 63 -4.29 48.92 3.23
N SER A 64 -3.29 48.89 4.12
CA SER A 64 -1.87 49.00 3.76
C SER A 64 -1.34 47.85 2.93
N ASP A 65 -2.02 46.71 2.94
CA ASP A 65 -1.60 45.49 2.25
C ASP A 65 -2.06 45.49 0.78
N VAL A 66 -2.82 46.51 0.38
CA VAL A 66 -3.32 46.72 -0.98
C VAL A 66 -2.41 47.68 -1.74
N ASP A 67 -1.87 47.24 -2.86
CA ASP A 67 -1.21 48.10 -3.85
C ASP A 67 -2.23 48.48 -4.93
N SER A 68 -2.72 49.71 -4.88
CA SER A 68 -3.70 50.25 -5.84
C SER A 68 -3.13 50.49 -7.25
N VAL A 69 -1.80 50.60 -7.39
CA VAL A 69 -1.16 50.74 -8.71
C VAL A 69 -1.05 49.39 -9.39
N ALA A 70 -0.60 48.38 -8.65
CA ALA A 70 -0.48 47.01 -9.15
C ALA A 70 -1.83 46.26 -9.17
N ASN A 71 -2.83 46.74 -8.43
CA ASN A 71 -4.10 46.07 -8.16
C ASN A 71 -3.87 44.68 -7.56
N THR A 72 -3.03 44.63 -6.54
CA THR A 72 -2.65 43.42 -5.81
C THR A 72 -2.90 43.58 -4.31
N ILE A 73 -3.13 42.48 -3.61
CA ILE A 73 -3.27 42.42 -2.15
C ILE A 73 -2.28 41.39 -1.62
N ASP A 74 -1.52 41.78 -0.59
CA ASP A 74 -0.67 40.87 0.17
C ASP A 74 -1.47 40.25 1.32
N LEU A 75 -1.60 38.92 1.31
CA LEU A 75 -2.26 38.16 2.38
C LEU A 75 -1.26 37.33 3.21
N GLY A 76 0.04 37.53 2.98
CA GLY A 76 1.13 36.75 3.56
C GLY A 76 1.43 35.45 2.80
N ALA A 77 2.59 34.86 3.09
CA ALA A 77 3.12 33.68 2.39
C ALA A 77 2.19 32.44 2.47
N ASP A 78 1.41 32.30 3.53
CA ASP A 78 0.58 31.13 3.80
C ASP A 78 -0.92 31.39 3.58
N HIS A 79 -1.26 32.30 2.66
CA HIS A 79 -2.65 32.67 2.43
C HIS A 79 -3.51 31.52 1.86
N GLY A 80 -2.91 30.46 1.32
CA GLY A 80 -3.59 29.22 0.94
C GLY A 80 -4.50 29.29 -0.28
N LEU A 81 -4.57 30.44 -0.95
CA LEU A 81 -5.37 30.66 -2.16
C LEU A 81 -4.59 30.25 -3.41
N GLN A 82 -5.31 29.79 -4.42
CA GLN A 82 -4.82 29.49 -5.76
C GLN A 82 -5.62 30.27 -6.81
N THR A 83 -5.02 30.45 -8.00
CA THR A 83 -5.73 31.06 -9.12
C THR A 83 -6.98 30.24 -9.48
N GLY A 84 -8.13 30.92 -9.56
CA GLY A 84 -9.44 30.33 -9.79
C GLY A 84 -10.26 30.08 -8.52
N ASP A 85 -9.67 30.24 -7.32
CA ASP A 85 -10.42 30.13 -6.07
C ASP A 85 -11.41 31.31 -5.93
N LEU A 86 -12.56 31.05 -5.29
CA LEU A 86 -13.59 32.05 -5.04
C LEU A 86 -13.58 32.51 -3.59
N VAL A 87 -13.67 33.83 -3.41
CA VAL A 87 -13.68 34.47 -2.10
C VAL A 87 -14.83 35.46 -1.98
N ILE A 88 -15.35 35.62 -0.77
CA ILE A 88 -16.32 36.64 -0.38
C ILE A 88 -15.57 37.71 0.39
N TYR A 89 -15.62 38.96 -0.08
CA TYR A 89 -15.08 40.09 0.67
C TYR A 89 -16.00 40.46 1.83
N LYS A 90 -15.40 40.76 2.99
CA LYS A 90 -16.12 41.21 4.19
C LYS A 90 -15.38 42.38 4.85
N HIS A 91 -16.14 43.39 5.24
CA HIS A 91 -15.70 44.49 6.08
C HIS A 91 -16.44 44.51 7.42
N SER A 92 -15.71 44.68 8.54
CA SER A 92 -16.26 44.56 9.89
C SER A 92 -17.21 45.69 10.31
N ALA A 93 -17.18 46.85 9.65
CA ALA A 93 -18.16 47.91 9.83
C ALA A 93 -19.10 47.92 8.61
N HIS A 94 -20.01 46.96 8.53
CA HIS A 94 -21.06 46.97 7.50
C HIS A 94 -21.95 48.19 7.72
N ASP A 95 -21.73 49.25 6.93
CA ASP A 95 -22.76 50.22 6.65
C ASP A 95 -23.31 50.00 5.24
N GLU A 96 -24.61 50.24 5.08
CA GLU A 96 -25.34 50.08 3.82
C GLU A 96 -24.88 51.05 2.71
N ASN A 97 -23.91 51.92 3.00
CA ASN A 97 -23.34 52.91 2.09
C ASN A 97 -21.93 52.56 1.59
N GLY A 98 -21.32 51.47 2.08
CA GLY A 98 -19.96 51.05 1.69
C GLY A 98 -18.87 52.01 2.18
N VAL A 99 -19.11 52.78 3.24
CA VAL A 99 -18.08 53.68 3.80
C VAL A 99 -17.01 52.83 4.47
N GLY A 100 -15.75 53.09 4.17
CA GLY A 100 -14.62 52.36 4.75
C GLY A 100 -14.21 51.08 4.01
N THR A 101 -14.89 50.69 2.93
CA THR A 101 -14.42 49.56 2.09
C THR A 101 -13.29 49.98 1.15
N VAL A 102 -12.54 48.98 0.65
CA VAL A 102 -11.63 49.19 -0.47
C VAL A 102 -12.47 49.40 -1.73
N VAL A 103 -12.26 50.52 -2.41
CA VAL A 103 -12.96 50.85 -3.66
C VAL A 103 -12.66 49.77 -4.71
N GLY A 104 -13.71 49.33 -5.39
CA GLY A 104 -13.66 48.24 -6.36
C GLY A 104 -14.09 46.89 -5.80
N VAL A 105 -14.17 46.75 -4.47
CA VAL A 105 -14.80 45.60 -3.82
C VAL A 105 -16.02 46.02 -3.00
N ASP A 106 -17.11 45.31 -3.23
CA ASP A 106 -18.38 45.48 -2.53
C ASP A 106 -18.46 44.48 -1.39
N ASP A 107 -18.96 44.92 -0.24
CA ASP A 107 -19.12 44.04 0.92
C ASP A 107 -20.08 42.88 0.61
N LEU A 108 -19.71 41.68 1.07
CA LEU A 108 -20.39 40.40 0.79
C LEU A 108 -20.41 39.97 -0.69
N ALA A 109 -19.75 40.70 -1.60
CA ALA A 109 -19.62 40.28 -2.98
C ALA A 109 -18.57 39.18 -3.16
N THR A 110 -18.78 38.35 -4.18
CA THR A 110 -17.91 37.23 -4.53
C THR A 110 -16.95 37.62 -5.65
N TYR A 111 -15.68 37.24 -5.49
CA TYR A 111 -14.60 37.51 -6.43
C TYR A 111 -13.83 36.22 -6.75
N GLU A 112 -13.31 36.14 -7.97
CA GLU A 112 -12.35 35.12 -8.37
C GLU A 112 -10.92 35.62 -8.13
N VAL A 113 -10.09 34.78 -7.52
CA VAL A 113 -8.70 35.08 -7.17
C VAL A 113 -7.78 34.73 -8.34
N VAL A 114 -6.81 35.59 -8.60
CA VAL A 114 -5.64 35.30 -9.42
C VAL A 114 -4.41 35.52 -8.57
N VAL A 115 -3.64 34.46 -8.33
CA VAL A 115 -2.37 34.53 -7.60
C VAL A 115 -1.24 34.77 -8.59
N ASP A 116 -0.41 35.77 -8.32
CA ASP A 116 0.75 36.08 -9.14
C ASP A 116 1.99 35.26 -8.75
N VAL A 117 3.09 35.48 -9.46
CA VAL A 117 4.37 34.78 -9.20
C VAL A 117 5.03 35.17 -7.87
N SER A 118 4.58 36.27 -7.26
CA SER A 118 5.08 36.81 -5.99
C SER A 118 4.20 36.41 -4.80
N ASN A 119 3.19 35.54 -5.02
CA ASN A 119 2.21 35.13 -4.01
C ASN A 119 1.33 36.30 -3.52
N LEU A 120 1.12 37.30 -4.37
CA LEU A 120 0.12 38.36 -4.17
C LEU A 120 -1.15 37.99 -4.94
N ILE A 121 -2.30 38.46 -4.46
CA ILE A 121 -3.58 38.16 -5.09
C ILE A 121 -4.13 39.35 -5.87
N ARG A 122 -4.83 39.07 -6.96
CA ARG A 122 -5.66 40.01 -7.73
C ARG A 122 -7.07 39.47 -7.79
N LEU A 123 -8.04 40.36 -7.92
CA LEU A 123 -9.45 39.99 -7.97
C LEU A 123 -10.01 40.15 -9.39
N LYS A 124 -10.92 39.26 -9.75
CA LYS A 124 -11.74 39.34 -10.96
C LYS A 124 -13.21 39.19 -10.62
N ASN A 125 -14.05 39.82 -11.43
CA ASN A 125 -15.48 39.56 -11.42
C ASN A 125 -15.75 38.14 -11.99
N PRO A 126 -16.36 37.22 -11.23
CA PRO A 126 -16.51 35.83 -11.65
C PRO A 126 -17.52 35.64 -12.80
N GLN A 127 -18.38 36.63 -13.07
CA GLN A 127 -19.39 36.54 -14.14
C GLN A 127 -18.82 36.91 -15.52
N ASN A 128 -17.86 37.82 -15.59
CA ASN A 128 -17.33 38.34 -16.85
C ASN A 128 -15.80 38.27 -16.98
N GLY A 129 -15.09 37.85 -15.93
CA GLY A 129 -13.63 37.73 -15.90
C GLY A 129 -12.86 39.06 -15.89
N ALA A 130 -13.55 40.19 -15.74
CA ALA A 130 -12.92 41.50 -15.71
C ALA A 130 -12.10 41.69 -14.43
N SER A 131 -10.89 42.21 -14.55
CA SER A 131 -10.05 42.56 -13.41
C SER A 131 -10.68 43.69 -12.60
N ILE A 132 -10.58 43.58 -11.28
CA ILE A 132 -11.01 44.61 -10.34
C ILE A 132 -9.88 45.63 -10.17
N ASN A 133 -10.22 46.92 -10.27
CA ASN A 133 -9.31 48.00 -9.91
C ASN A 133 -9.50 48.31 -8.43
N LEU A 134 -8.41 48.25 -7.66
CA LEU A 134 -8.43 48.45 -6.21
C LEU A 134 -7.99 49.88 -5.89
N ASP A 135 -8.71 50.55 -5.00
CA ASP A 135 -8.29 51.85 -4.46
C ASP A 135 -8.62 51.92 -2.96
N THR A 136 -7.64 52.32 -2.17
CA THR A 136 -7.75 52.41 -0.71
C THR A 136 -8.09 53.82 -0.23
N ALA A 137 -8.32 54.77 -1.13
CA ALA A 137 -8.74 56.12 -0.78
C ALA A 137 -10.07 56.09 -0.01
N GLY A 138 -10.01 56.36 1.30
CA GLY A 138 -11.19 56.35 2.18
C GLY A 138 -11.55 54.98 2.74
N ALA A 139 -10.72 53.95 2.51
CA ALA A 139 -10.85 52.66 3.18
C ALA A 139 -10.40 52.76 4.65
N ASP A 140 -11.04 52.00 5.52
CA ASP A 140 -10.61 51.86 6.90
C ASP A 140 -9.24 51.16 6.97
N PRO A 141 -8.38 51.50 7.94
CA PRO A 141 -7.05 50.89 8.02
C PRO A 141 -7.10 49.39 8.31
N THR A 142 -8.17 48.90 8.94
CA THR A 142 -8.32 47.51 9.41
C THR A 142 -9.74 47.00 9.15
N GLY A 143 -9.97 45.71 9.42
CA GLY A 143 -11.31 45.14 9.39
C GLY A 143 -11.73 44.55 8.05
N HIS A 144 -10.79 44.37 7.13
CA HIS A 144 -11.02 43.68 5.87
C HIS A 144 -10.70 42.20 5.98
N SER A 145 -11.52 41.37 5.35
CA SER A 145 -11.25 39.93 5.28
C SER A 145 -11.84 39.30 4.03
N PHE A 146 -11.26 38.18 3.62
CA PHE A 146 -11.81 37.28 2.64
C PHE A 146 -12.29 36.01 3.34
N THR A 147 -13.52 35.58 3.03
CA THR A 147 -14.03 34.26 3.37
C THR A 147 -13.99 33.36 2.14
N PHE A 148 -13.36 32.19 2.24
CA PHE A 148 -13.15 31.27 1.13
C PHE A 148 -14.39 30.40 0.95
N ILE A 149 -14.86 30.25 -0.28
CA ILE A 149 -16.05 29.43 -0.56
C ILE A 149 -15.71 27.93 -0.50
N ASN A 150 -14.51 27.55 -0.97
CA ASN A 150 -14.03 26.17 -0.99
C ASN A 150 -12.60 26.12 -0.44
N PRO A 151 -12.44 26.23 0.90
CA PRO A 151 -11.11 26.17 1.52
C PRO A 151 -10.46 24.83 1.21
N ARG A 152 -9.15 24.83 1.00
CA ARG A 152 -8.36 23.60 0.80
C ARG A 152 -7.75 23.08 2.09
N GLN A 153 -7.63 23.98 3.07
CA GLN A 153 -6.96 23.73 4.32
C GLN A 153 -7.99 23.62 5.44
N VAL A 154 -7.73 22.67 6.34
CA VAL A 154 -8.48 22.51 7.58
C VAL A 154 -7.52 22.51 8.76
N LYS A 155 -8.01 22.92 9.92
CA LYS A 155 -7.36 22.72 11.21
C LYS A 155 -8.18 21.72 12.01
N LEU A 156 -7.58 21.17 13.06
CA LEU A 156 -8.26 20.19 13.93
C LEU A 156 -8.34 20.71 15.35
N ALA A 157 -9.49 20.55 15.99
CA ALA A 157 -9.71 20.86 17.40
C ALA A 157 -9.98 19.57 18.21
N ALA A 158 -9.70 19.63 19.50
CA ALA A 158 -9.91 18.51 20.43
C ALA A 158 -11.40 18.26 20.71
N THR A 159 -12.18 19.34 20.79
CA THR A 159 -13.60 19.31 21.15
C THR A 159 -14.42 20.11 20.14
N TYR A 160 -15.74 19.89 20.14
CA TYR A 160 -16.65 20.65 19.31
C TYR A 160 -16.66 22.13 19.71
N GLU A 161 -16.66 22.40 21.02
CA GLU A 161 -16.64 23.76 21.59
C GLU A 161 -15.41 24.54 21.14
N ASP A 162 -14.24 23.91 21.13
CA ASP A 162 -12.99 24.49 20.65
C ASP A 162 -13.05 24.80 19.14
N ALA A 163 -13.76 23.98 18.36
CA ALA A 163 -13.87 24.16 16.91
C ALA A 163 -14.78 25.32 16.51
N VAL A 164 -15.86 25.55 17.26
CA VAL A 164 -16.89 26.55 16.92
C VAL A 164 -16.77 27.86 17.72
N ALA A 165 -15.76 27.98 18.58
CA ALA A 165 -15.46 29.21 19.30
C ALA A 165 -15.18 30.37 18.33
N GLN A 166 -15.44 31.60 18.77
CA GLN A 166 -15.11 32.83 18.01
C GLN A 166 -13.62 32.91 17.66
N THR A 167 -12.77 32.40 18.55
CA THR A 167 -11.36 32.13 18.28
C THR A 167 -11.13 30.63 18.52
N PRO A 168 -11.08 29.80 17.47
CA PRO A 168 -10.94 28.37 17.62
C PRO A 168 -9.65 27.95 18.35
N ILE A 169 -9.71 26.91 19.18
CA ILE A 169 -8.55 26.32 19.84
C ILE A 169 -8.16 25.07 19.06
N VAL A 170 -7.11 25.18 18.25
CA VAL A 170 -6.67 24.13 17.33
C VAL A 170 -5.48 23.36 17.88
N ARG A 171 -5.26 22.16 17.34
CA ARG A 171 -4.11 21.32 17.62
C ARG A 171 -2.92 21.81 16.84
N THR A 172 -1.81 21.99 17.54
CA THR A 172 -0.49 22.05 16.92
C THR A 172 -0.14 20.67 16.39
N LEU A 173 0.26 20.63 15.13
CA LEU A 173 0.66 19.45 14.39
C LEU A 173 2.18 19.47 14.22
N ASP A 174 2.79 18.30 14.35
CA ASP A 174 4.22 18.09 14.07
C ASP A 174 4.37 16.96 13.05
N ASN A 175 4.69 17.33 11.81
CA ASN A 175 4.91 16.38 10.73
C ASN A 175 6.33 15.80 10.72
N SER A 176 7.27 16.31 11.52
CA SER A 176 8.66 15.84 11.55
C SER A 176 8.79 14.42 12.13
N VAL A 177 7.82 14.05 12.97
CA VAL A 177 7.70 12.70 13.53
C VAL A 177 6.77 11.81 12.73
N ALA A 178 6.05 12.36 11.75
CA ALA A 178 5.10 11.61 10.93
C ALA A 178 5.84 10.83 9.85
N SER A 179 5.27 9.69 9.45
CA SER A 179 5.79 8.89 8.34
C SER A 179 4.67 8.11 7.69
N GLY A 180 4.99 7.43 6.59
CA GLY A 180 4.02 6.74 5.74
C GLY A 180 3.37 7.69 4.74
N SER A 181 2.57 7.11 3.85
CA SER A 181 1.73 7.84 2.90
C SER A 181 0.27 7.48 3.15
N ALA A 182 -0.65 8.36 2.75
CA ALA A 182 -2.10 8.15 2.86
C ALA A 182 -2.64 8.06 4.30
N HIS A 183 -2.34 9.07 5.10
CA HIS A 183 -3.13 9.33 6.31
C HIS A 183 -4.51 9.81 5.88
N THR A 184 -5.50 9.68 6.75
CA THR A 184 -6.88 10.01 6.39
C THR A 184 -7.64 10.70 7.50
N LEU A 185 -8.55 11.58 7.10
CA LEU A 185 -9.63 12.09 7.94
C LEU A 185 -10.93 11.49 7.44
N THR A 186 -11.62 10.75 8.30
CA THR A 186 -12.90 10.13 7.96
C THR A 186 -14.02 10.79 8.75
N PRO A 187 -14.98 11.48 8.12
CA PRO A 187 -16.13 12.06 8.81
C PRO A 187 -16.85 11.06 9.73
N PHE A 188 -16.96 11.39 11.01
CA PHE A 188 -17.68 10.60 12.01
C PHE A 188 -19.18 10.85 11.90
N GLY A 189 -19.81 10.20 10.91
CA GLY A 189 -21.22 10.38 10.57
C GLY A 189 -21.45 11.52 9.57
N GLY A 190 -22.35 11.30 8.60
CA GLY A 190 -22.67 12.24 7.52
C GLY A 190 -23.05 11.55 6.20
N ILE A 191 -23.46 12.33 5.19
CA ILE A 191 -23.86 11.86 3.85
C ILE A 191 -22.62 11.42 3.03
N VAL A 192 -21.43 11.91 3.39
CA VAL A 192 -20.13 11.57 2.81
C VAL A 192 -19.23 10.98 3.91
N ALA A 193 -19.40 9.70 4.21
CA ALA A 193 -18.51 8.95 5.10
C ALA A 193 -17.25 8.41 4.37
N SER A 194 -16.87 9.07 3.28
CA SER A 194 -15.67 8.71 2.52
C SER A 194 -14.44 9.24 3.23
N SER A 195 -13.47 8.36 3.43
CA SER A 195 -12.15 8.71 3.93
C SER A 195 -11.48 9.71 2.99
N ILE A 196 -10.97 10.81 3.55
CA ILE A 196 -10.26 11.86 2.82
C ILE A 196 -8.76 11.66 3.02
N PRO A 197 -8.03 11.15 2.01
CA PRO A 197 -6.60 10.91 2.13
C PRO A 197 -5.79 12.19 2.00
N PHE A 198 -4.66 12.24 2.69
CA PHE A 198 -3.65 13.30 2.57
C PHE A 198 -2.24 12.75 2.85
N ASP A 199 -1.22 13.45 2.37
CA ASP A 199 0.18 13.13 2.63
C ASP A 199 0.64 13.79 3.94
N PRO A 200 0.99 13.01 4.99
CA PRO A 200 1.43 13.59 6.26
C PRO A 200 2.69 14.45 6.15
N LEU A 201 3.54 14.26 5.13
CA LEU A 201 4.77 15.02 4.94
C LEU A 201 4.58 16.23 4.02
N GLY A 202 3.68 16.12 3.04
CA GLY A 202 3.43 17.15 2.04
C GLY A 202 2.31 18.13 2.37
N ASP A 203 1.27 17.65 3.06
CA ASP A 203 0.02 18.39 3.24
C ASP A 203 -0.16 18.97 4.64
N VAL A 204 0.69 18.59 5.60
CA VAL A 204 0.58 19.00 7.01
C VAL A 204 1.53 20.15 7.30
N GLY A 205 0.97 21.28 7.73
CA GLY A 205 1.69 22.38 8.38
C GLY A 205 1.51 22.35 9.91
N THR A 206 1.98 23.38 10.60
CA THR A 206 1.96 23.47 12.08
C THR A 206 0.56 23.42 12.70
N GLU A 207 -0.49 23.79 11.97
CA GLU A 207 -1.88 23.74 12.45
C GLU A 207 -2.88 23.35 11.35
N THR A 208 -2.40 23.21 10.12
CA THR A 208 -3.23 23.07 8.93
C THR A 208 -2.93 21.75 8.25
N ILE A 209 -3.96 21.18 7.63
CA ILE A 209 -3.87 20.01 6.77
C ILE A 209 -4.52 20.41 5.45
N ASN A 210 -3.77 20.33 4.36
CA ASN A 210 -4.26 20.53 3.01
C ASN A 210 -4.95 19.26 2.52
N LEU A 211 -6.27 19.33 2.32
CA LEU A 211 -7.06 18.21 1.81
C LEU A 211 -7.40 18.36 0.32
N GLY A 212 -6.90 19.42 -0.32
CA GLY A 212 -7.30 19.80 -1.66
C GLY A 212 -8.69 20.46 -1.71
N ALA A 213 -9.11 20.82 -2.92
CA ALA A 213 -10.44 21.40 -3.13
C ALA A 213 -11.54 20.35 -2.92
N ASP A 214 -12.75 20.81 -2.58
CA ASP A 214 -13.95 19.97 -2.48
C ASP A 214 -13.86 18.85 -1.44
N HIS A 215 -13.02 19.00 -0.42
CA HIS A 215 -12.89 18.01 0.66
C HIS A 215 -14.19 17.83 1.47
N GLY A 216 -15.15 18.75 1.34
CA GLY A 216 -16.52 18.60 1.83
C GLY A 216 -16.70 18.61 3.35
N LEU A 217 -15.66 18.98 4.10
CA LEU A 217 -15.75 19.12 5.56
C LEU A 217 -16.40 20.45 5.93
N LEU A 218 -17.03 20.48 7.10
CA LEU A 218 -17.61 21.68 7.69
C LEU A 218 -16.98 21.98 9.06
N THR A 219 -16.93 23.25 9.45
CA THR A 219 -16.50 23.63 10.81
C THR A 219 -17.38 22.96 11.86
N GLY A 220 -16.76 22.35 12.87
CA GLY A 220 -17.43 21.58 13.92
C GLY A 220 -17.77 20.14 13.53
N GLN A 221 -17.44 19.69 12.30
CA GLN A 221 -17.66 18.30 11.91
C GLN A 221 -16.65 17.38 12.60
N ALA A 222 -17.16 16.33 13.24
CA ALA A 222 -16.32 15.29 13.81
C ALA A 222 -15.67 14.45 12.70
N VAL A 223 -14.36 14.20 12.83
CA VAL A 223 -13.56 13.38 11.91
C VAL A 223 -12.71 12.42 12.73
N VAL A 224 -12.57 11.19 12.27
CA VAL A 224 -11.62 10.21 12.81
C VAL A 224 -10.32 10.38 12.06
N TYR A 225 -9.23 10.64 12.77
CA TYR A 225 -7.90 10.58 12.18
C TYR A 225 -7.45 9.12 12.12
N LYS A 226 -6.99 8.71 10.94
CA LYS A 226 -6.35 7.41 10.74
C LYS A 226 -5.00 7.60 10.09
N ARG A 227 -3.97 7.10 10.77
CA ARG A 227 -2.66 6.89 10.18
C ARG A 227 -2.80 5.93 9.01
N GLY A 228 -1.96 6.07 8.00
CA GLY A 228 -1.94 5.14 6.87
C GLY A 228 -1.78 3.69 7.34
N ALA A 229 -2.54 2.77 6.75
CA ALA A 229 -2.44 1.34 7.06
C ALA A 229 -1.08 0.73 6.65
N GLY A 230 -0.26 1.48 5.90
CA GLY A 230 1.08 1.06 5.48
C GLY A 230 1.08 0.21 4.20
N ALA A 231 2.29 -0.22 3.80
CA ALA A 231 2.47 -1.06 2.63
C ALA A 231 1.86 -2.46 2.83
N ALA A 232 1.48 -3.11 1.73
CA ALA A 232 1.17 -4.54 1.70
C ALA A 232 2.46 -5.35 1.52
N LEU A 233 2.66 -6.39 2.34
CA LEU A 233 3.82 -7.28 2.26
C LEU A 233 3.42 -8.69 1.84
N THR A 234 4.07 -9.22 0.80
CA THR A 234 3.90 -10.59 0.33
C THR A 234 5.22 -11.34 0.26
N ILE A 235 5.30 -12.49 0.91
CA ILE A 235 6.44 -13.42 0.89
C ILE A 235 5.95 -14.72 0.25
N THR A 236 6.38 -15.01 -0.97
CA THR A 236 5.93 -16.21 -1.69
C THR A 236 7.09 -17.08 -2.13
N ALA A 237 7.04 -18.37 -1.79
CA ALA A 237 7.95 -19.41 -2.27
C ALA A 237 7.16 -20.44 -3.09
N THR A 238 7.58 -20.70 -4.32
CA THR A 238 6.97 -21.70 -5.20
C THR A 238 8.02 -22.68 -5.70
N GLY A 239 7.75 -23.98 -5.57
CA GLY A 239 8.60 -25.02 -6.13
C GLY A 239 7.80 -25.97 -7.02
N ASP A 240 8.46 -26.49 -8.05
CA ASP A 240 7.88 -27.41 -9.01
C ASP A 240 8.94 -28.42 -9.42
N ASP A 241 8.61 -29.71 -9.33
CA ASP A 241 9.51 -30.80 -9.63
C ASP A 241 8.90 -31.71 -10.69
N PHE A 242 9.72 -32.18 -11.64
CA PHE A 242 9.31 -33.18 -12.60
C PHE A 242 10.31 -34.33 -12.66
N ASN A 243 9.89 -35.52 -12.23
CA ASN A 243 10.70 -36.73 -12.27
C ASN A 243 10.04 -37.82 -13.11
N PHE A 244 10.76 -38.34 -14.08
CA PHE A 244 10.28 -39.44 -14.91
C PHE A 244 11.38 -40.49 -15.06
N ALA A 245 11.08 -41.75 -14.77
CA ALA A 245 11.98 -42.87 -15.04
C ALA A 245 11.30 -43.98 -15.84
N LYS A 246 11.91 -44.40 -16.95
CA LYS A 246 11.48 -45.53 -17.77
C LYS A 246 12.59 -46.55 -17.93
N SER A 247 12.30 -47.83 -17.67
CA SER A 247 13.26 -48.93 -17.84
C SER A 247 12.65 -50.07 -18.65
N GLU A 248 13.32 -50.49 -19.72
CA GLU A 248 12.84 -51.54 -20.62
C GLU A 248 13.91 -52.62 -20.80
N ALA A 249 13.69 -53.85 -20.38
CA ALA A 249 14.69 -54.92 -20.49
C ALA A 249 14.20 -56.11 -21.31
N GLY A 250 14.99 -56.54 -22.28
CA GLY A 250 14.70 -57.63 -23.20
C GLY A 250 15.77 -58.72 -23.20
N SER A 251 15.35 -59.99 -23.27
CA SER A 251 16.27 -61.08 -23.57
C SER A 251 15.65 -62.19 -24.41
N GLY A 252 16.47 -62.89 -25.22
CA GLY A 252 16.02 -64.00 -26.04
C GLY A 252 17.05 -65.12 -26.23
N GLY A 253 16.60 -66.38 -26.18
CA GLY A 253 17.47 -67.56 -26.25
C GLY A 253 16.82 -68.89 -25.88
N LEU A 254 17.61 -69.96 -25.71
CA LEU A 254 17.09 -71.24 -25.18
C LEU A 254 16.73 -71.10 -23.70
N VAL A 255 17.61 -70.43 -22.94
CA VAL A 255 17.39 -70.01 -21.54
C VAL A 255 17.57 -68.50 -21.45
N ALA A 256 16.57 -67.77 -20.98
CA ALA A 256 16.65 -66.30 -20.90
C ALA A 256 16.05 -65.71 -19.62
N GLY A 257 16.57 -64.56 -19.20
CA GLY A 257 16.06 -63.79 -18.07
C GLY A 257 16.02 -62.29 -18.37
N ALA A 258 14.97 -61.58 -17.97
CA ALA A 258 14.84 -60.13 -18.16
C ALA A 258 14.40 -59.43 -16.87
N ALA A 259 15.06 -58.33 -16.51
CA ALA A 259 14.70 -57.54 -15.34
C ALA A 259 14.76 -56.02 -15.62
N ALA A 260 13.69 -55.29 -15.35
CA ALA A 260 13.65 -53.83 -15.48
C ALA A 260 13.24 -53.16 -14.17
N VAL A 261 14.03 -52.19 -13.72
CA VAL A 261 13.73 -51.37 -12.53
C VAL A 261 13.69 -49.91 -12.92
N ALA A 262 12.64 -49.19 -12.52
CA ALA A 262 12.58 -47.74 -12.64
C ALA A 262 12.30 -47.11 -11.27
N ASN A 263 13.17 -46.20 -10.84
CA ASN A 263 13.04 -45.49 -9.57
C ASN A 263 12.92 -43.98 -9.80
N VAL A 264 11.97 -43.36 -9.11
CA VAL A 264 11.92 -41.91 -8.93
C VAL A 264 12.17 -41.60 -7.46
N THR A 265 13.08 -40.66 -7.18
CA THR A 265 13.35 -40.16 -5.83
C THR A 265 13.31 -38.63 -5.80
N ALA A 266 12.36 -38.03 -5.09
CA ALA A 266 12.27 -36.59 -4.91
C ALA A 266 12.46 -36.24 -3.42
N ASN A 267 13.33 -35.28 -3.13
CA ASN A 267 13.45 -34.68 -1.81
C ASN A 267 13.46 -33.15 -1.93
N SER A 268 12.31 -32.52 -1.72
CA SER A 268 12.15 -31.10 -1.99
C SER A 268 11.63 -30.33 -0.79
N ARG A 269 12.11 -29.10 -0.63
CA ARG A 269 11.78 -28.21 0.47
C ARG A 269 11.42 -26.82 -0.05
N THR A 270 10.18 -26.39 0.17
CA THR A 270 9.71 -25.05 -0.17
C THR A 270 9.34 -24.29 1.10
N ARG A 271 10.02 -23.17 1.39
CA ARG A 271 9.79 -22.40 2.62
C ARG A 271 9.53 -20.93 2.32
N ALA A 272 8.45 -20.39 2.87
CA ALA A 272 8.22 -18.96 2.97
C ALA A 272 8.21 -18.58 4.46
N TYR A 273 9.08 -17.68 4.91
CA TYR A 273 9.13 -17.36 6.33
C TYR A 273 9.49 -15.91 6.67
N LEU A 274 9.04 -15.47 7.83
CA LEU A 274 9.30 -14.17 8.42
C LEU A 274 10.05 -14.37 9.75
N ALA A 275 11.09 -13.56 10.01
CA ALA A 275 11.66 -13.39 11.35
C ALA A 275 12.06 -14.70 12.05
N ASP A 276 12.65 -15.63 11.29
CA ASP A 276 13.18 -16.89 11.85
C ASP A 276 14.47 -16.60 12.61
N ASP A 277 14.31 -16.16 13.86
CA ASP A 277 15.39 -15.85 14.79
C ASP A 277 15.89 -17.12 15.49
N ILE A 278 17.20 -17.31 15.44
CA ILE A 278 17.92 -18.49 15.95
C ILE A 278 19.09 -18.12 16.86
N ASP A 279 19.42 -16.82 17.02
CA ASP A 279 20.53 -16.38 17.87
C ASP A 279 20.10 -15.88 19.25
N GLY A 280 18.79 -15.76 19.49
CA GLY A 280 18.23 -15.56 20.82
C GLY A 280 18.56 -14.20 21.42
N ASP A 281 18.86 -13.22 20.54
CA ASP A 281 18.90 -11.83 20.95
C ASP A 281 17.47 -11.32 21.23
N SER A 282 17.36 -10.15 21.86
CA SER A 282 16.05 -9.57 22.18
C SER A 282 15.52 -8.65 21.08
N VAL A 283 16.16 -8.61 19.91
CA VAL A 283 15.83 -7.69 18.83
C VAL A 283 14.74 -8.31 17.97
N LYS A 284 13.58 -7.66 17.98
CA LYS A 284 12.40 -8.16 17.26
C LYS A 284 12.36 -7.61 15.84
N THR A 285 11.78 -8.40 14.96
CA THR A 285 11.32 -7.94 13.65
C THR A 285 9.96 -7.27 13.85
N ASP A 286 9.86 -5.97 13.61
CA ASP A 286 8.64 -5.18 13.80
C ASP A 286 8.01 -4.87 12.44
N LEU A 287 6.84 -5.45 12.18
CA LEU A 287 6.06 -5.24 10.96
C LEU A 287 4.76 -4.54 11.29
N ARG A 288 4.57 -3.36 10.74
CA ARG A 288 3.29 -2.66 10.64
C ARG A 288 2.94 -2.51 9.16
N VAL A 289 1.97 -3.27 8.70
CA VAL A 289 1.62 -3.39 7.27
C VAL A 289 0.12 -3.51 7.09
N SER A 290 -0.43 -3.02 5.98
CA SER A 290 -1.88 -3.06 5.73
C SER A 290 -2.36 -4.50 5.49
N SER A 291 -1.50 -5.30 4.88
CA SER A 291 -1.70 -6.74 4.74
C SER A 291 -0.37 -7.48 4.75
N LEU A 292 -0.38 -8.68 5.31
CA LEU A 292 0.73 -9.62 5.30
C LEU A 292 0.29 -10.96 4.71
N THR A 293 0.91 -11.37 3.61
CA THR A 293 0.72 -12.69 3.01
C THR A 293 2.02 -13.46 3.00
N ILE A 294 2.03 -14.66 3.58
CA ILE A 294 3.16 -15.61 3.53
C ILE A 294 2.64 -16.89 2.89
N ARG A 295 3.13 -17.23 1.69
CA ARG A 295 2.67 -18.40 0.95
C ARG A 295 3.83 -19.28 0.50
N ALA A 296 3.77 -20.56 0.84
CA ALA A 296 4.65 -21.58 0.33
C ALA A 296 3.82 -22.59 -0.48
N ALA A 297 4.23 -22.89 -1.71
CA ALA A 297 3.54 -23.87 -2.55
C ALA A 297 4.54 -24.76 -3.29
N HIS A 298 4.35 -26.07 -3.23
CA HIS A 298 5.15 -27.04 -4.00
C HIS A 298 4.25 -27.97 -4.81
N THR A 299 4.65 -28.26 -6.05
CA THR A 299 4.05 -29.33 -6.85
C THR A 299 5.12 -30.35 -7.25
N ALA A 300 4.93 -31.60 -6.85
CA ALA A 300 5.77 -32.72 -7.25
C ALA A 300 5.09 -33.52 -8.36
N HIS A 301 5.60 -33.46 -9.58
CA HIS A 301 5.22 -34.32 -10.69
C HIS A 301 6.16 -35.52 -10.76
N PHE A 302 5.61 -36.72 -10.73
CA PHE A 302 6.41 -37.94 -10.87
C PHE A 302 5.73 -39.00 -11.73
N ASP A 303 6.52 -39.81 -12.43
CA ASP A 303 6.04 -41.04 -13.07
C ASP A 303 7.17 -42.06 -13.26
N THR A 304 6.80 -43.33 -13.21
CA THR A 304 7.71 -44.47 -13.37
C THR A 304 7.08 -45.51 -14.27
N GLN A 305 7.85 -45.99 -15.24
CA GLN A 305 7.42 -46.97 -16.23
C GLN A 305 8.45 -48.09 -16.32
N THR A 306 7.99 -49.33 -16.36
CA THR A 306 8.85 -50.48 -16.61
C THR A 306 8.23 -51.42 -17.61
N ASP A 307 9.06 -52.01 -18.45
CA ASP A 307 8.67 -53.07 -19.38
C ASP A 307 9.75 -54.15 -19.44
N THR A 308 9.33 -55.42 -19.53
CA THR A 308 10.25 -56.53 -19.71
C THR A 308 9.76 -57.48 -20.79
N PHE A 309 10.63 -57.76 -21.76
CA PHE A 309 10.37 -58.70 -22.85
C PHE A 309 11.25 -59.95 -22.73
N GLN A 310 10.65 -61.13 -22.88
CA GLN A 310 11.37 -62.40 -22.82
C GLN A 310 10.93 -63.31 -23.97
N ALA A 311 11.90 -63.81 -24.74
CA ALA A 311 11.68 -64.76 -25.81
C ALA A 311 12.56 -66.01 -25.63
N SER A 312 12.09 -67.01 -24.86
CA SER A 312 12.83 -68.24 -24.63
C SER A 312 12.00 -69.50 -24.42
N VAL A 313 12.65 -70.66 -24.51
CA VAL A 313 12.04 -71.96 -24.21
C VAL A 313 11.84 -72.13 -22.71
N VAL A 314 12.82 -71.69 -21.91
CA VAL A 314 12.71 -71.57 -20.45
C VAL A 314 13.19 -70.18 -20.05
N GLY A 315 12.44 -69.47 -19.21
CA GLY A 315 12.93 -68.20 -18.70
C GLY A 315 11.97 -67.48 -17.77
N PHE A 316 12.46 -66.37 -17.23
CA PHE A 316 11.79 -65.55 -16.23
C PHE A 316 11.91 -64.07 -16.57
N SER A 317 10.86 -63.30 -16.34
CA SER A 317 10.87 -61.84 -16.43
C SER A 317 10.32 -61.20 -15.14
N GLY A 318 10.79 -59.99 -14.82
CA GLY A 318 10.30 -59.23 -13.67
C GLY A 318 10.54 -57.72 -13.82
N SER A 319 9.58 -56.92 -13.37
CA SER A 319 9.69 -55.47 -13.42
C SER A 319 9.23 -54.80 -12.12
N TRP A 320 9.89 -53.70 -11.75
CA TRP A 320 9.62 -52.95 -10.51
C TRP A 320 9.67 -51.44 -10.75
N ALA A 321 8.61 -50.74 -10.34
CA ALA A 321 8.52 -49.28 -10.39
C ALA A 321 8.35 -48.73 -8.97
N ASN A 322 9.30 -47.91 -8.51
CA ASN A 322 9.27 -47.30 -7.18
C ASN A 322 9.28 -45.78 -7.27
N ASN A 323 8.38 -45.11 -6.54
CA ASN A 323 8.38 -43.65 -6.41
C ASN A 323 8.51 -43.32 -4.93
N ASP A 324 9.60 -42.68 -4.56
CA ASP A 324 9.84 -42.13 -3.23
C ASP A 324 9.84 -40.60 -3.35
N VAL A 325 8.80 -39.96 -2.83
CA VAL A 325 8.58 -38.52 -3.02
C VAL A 325 8.36 -37.89 -1.66
N ASP A 326 9.41 -37.25 -1.16
CA ASP A 326 9.42 -36.46 0.05
C ASP A 326 9.41 -34.96 -0.31
N SER A 327 8.37 -34.26 0.12
CA SER A 327 8.22 -32.82 -0.12
C SER A 327 7.75 -32.13 1.16
N THR A 328 8.58 -31.20 1.64
CA THR A 328 8.31 -30.38 2.82
C THR A 328 7.95 -28.97 2.38
N VAL A 329 6.74 -28.51 2.71
CA VAL A 329 6.28 -27.14 2.45
C VAL A 329 6.00 -26.45 3.78
N GLU A 330 6.57 -25.26 3.97
CA GLU A 330 6.50 -24.53 5.24
C GLU A 330 6.23 -23.04 4.97
N ALA A 331 5.12 -22.53 5.50
CA ALA A 331 4.86 -21.10 5.63
C ALA A 331 4.88 -20.76 7.13
N ARG A 332 5.79 -19.89 7.56
CA ARG A 332 6.00 -19.64 9.00
C ARG A 332 6.27 -18.18 9.35
N ILE A 333 5.71 -17.76 10.48
CA ILE A 333 6.14 -16.57 11.21
C ILE A 333 7.00 -17.05 12.38
N GLY A 334 8.22 -16.54 12.48
CA GLY A 334 9.16 -16.88 13.55
C GLY A 334 8.82 -16.18 14.87
N GLU A 335 9.45 -16.65 15.95
CA GLU A 335 9.10 -16.28 17.33
C GLU A 335 9.43 -14.82 17.69
N SER A 336 10.36 -14.20 16.97
CA SER A 336 10.79 -12.80 17.18
C SER A 336 10.06 -11.79 16.28
N ALA A 337 8.87 -12.13 15.77
CA ALA A 337 8.03 -11.21 15.01
C ALA A 337 7.01 -10.48 15.90
N VAL A 338 6.96 -9.15 15.78
CA VAL A 338 5.83 -8.32 16.24
C VAL A 338 5.12 -7.81 14.99
N ILE A 339 3.84 -8.14 14.84
CA ILE A 339 3.08 -7.84 13.63
C ILE A 339 1.81 -7.09 14.00
N GLU A 340 1.63 -5.91 13.42
CA GLU A 340 0.41 -5.13 13.40
C GLU A 340 -0.10 -5.08 11.96
N THR A 341 -1.23 -5.73 11.69
CA THR A 341 -1.81 -5.76 10.35
C THR A 341 -3.32 -5.92 10.39
N GLU A 342 -4.02 -5.41 9.38
CA GLU A 342 -5.46 -5.62 9.24
C GLU A 342 -5.78 -6.99 8.66
N ASN A 343 -4.92 -7.50 7.77
CA ASN A 343 -5.14 -8.75 7.06
C ASN A 343 -3.90 -9.65 7.10
N LEU A 344 -4.07 -10.87 7.62
CA LEU A 344 -3.00 -11.86 7.71
C LEU A 344 -3.37 -13.16 7.00
N VAL A 345 -2.54 -13.60 6.06
CA VAL A 345 -2.64 -14.88 5.36
C VAL A 345 -1.34 -15.65 5.49
N VAL A 346 -1.41 -16.90 5.97
CA VAL A 346 -0.26 -17.81 6.05
C VAL A 346 -0.67 -19.17 5.48
N ASP A 347 -0.18 -19.48 4.29
CA ASP A 347 -0.61 -20.66 3.53
C ASP A 347 0.56 -21.54 3.12
N ALA A 348 0.47 -22.83 3.40
CA ALA A 348 1.37 -23.86 2.88
C ALA A 348 0.57 -24.89 2.07
N VAL A 349 0.93 -25.07 0.81
CA VAL A 349 0.26 -26.03 -0.10
C VAL A 349 1.28 -26.99 -0.68
N ASN A 350 1.12 -28.28 -0.41
CA ASN A 350 1.90 -29.33 -1.07
C ASN A 350 0.99 -30.16 -1.98
N THR A 351 1.38 -30.30 -3.24
CA THR A 351 0.62 -31.06 -4.24
C THR A 351 1.50 -32.14 -4.86
N SER A 352 1.10 -33.40 -4.78
CA SER A 352 1.80 -34.50 -5.43
C SER A 352 0.95 -35.07 -6.56
N ARG A 353 1.51 -35.13 -7.77
CA ARG A 353 0.82 -35.57 -8.99
C ARG A 353 1.60 -36.69 -9.68
N LYS A 354 0.94 -37.84 -9.81
CA LYS A 354 1.41 -38.88 -10.71
C LYS A 354 0.89 -38.61 -12.11
N ASN A 355 1.77 -38.23 -13.04
CA ASN A 355 1.37 -38.00 -14.43
C ASN A 355 1.41 -39.34 -15.17
N LEU A 356 0.25 -39.98 -15.36
CA LEU A 356 0.15 -41.20 -16.16
C LEU A 356 0.38 -40.86 -17.64
N LEU A 357 1.63 -40.86 -18.09
CA LEU A 357 1.95 -40.80 -19.51
C LEU A 357 1.73 -42.20 -20.09
N GLY A 358 0.57 -42.43 -20.70
CA GLY A 358 0.28 -43.64 -21.47
C GLY A 358 1.03 -43.66 -22.80
#